data_AF-L7JD89-F1
#
_entry.id   AF-L7JD89-F1
#
_cell.length_a   1.000
_cell.length_b   1.000
_cell.length_c   1.000
_cell.angle_alpha   90.00
_cell.angle_beta   90.00
_cell.angle_gamma   90.00
#
_symmetry.space_group_name_H-M   'P 1'
#
loop_
_entity.id
_entity.type
_entity.pdbx_description
1 polymer ?
#
loop_
_entity_poly.entity_id
_entity_poly.type
_entity_poly.pdbx_seq_one_letter_code
_entity_poly.pdbx_strand_id
1 'polypeptide(L)'
;MKGDPLHILAGPAMKSTISVLIEELGSLQVSKTTNIHHPSPEGVPFAPASAPGLSDGEICLDDVPRFLYRTYSPKSQGRNDDMWVASKDAAERPAAATNRTDILVRGGAKVAADLNRHARWWPRTRAGARRTEKCNLVSWTSSLLYALRMIYFRHRSSRDGSKLEDIWLHVVDTSKFPSGTFVRDAYLYARYAEFDAGPGDTLGDLNETQSSSEFYFGEYFSQGALKVQDKGCAVSAKEMEQAGLLKLGLALNHGMGLANWVVLKRQRWLRSSGRDMPTQELDVAVNIALLFDDYELPMAAAFLSLRAWTRNQIKTILSRLCSITVRSKQDVTELLDVSPKMEGSYRHRDDKMPELKQFEKIMSMVALQLPALYAKRLIDFTSQSLSSLEQNIAADGMASEPTDIATLPSEEWLQEKITKDDLETIFLREVLKLGEGLRNLREKYERDVARVPE
;
A
#
# COMPACT_ATOMS: atom_id res chain seq x y z
N MET A 1 -0.27 -4.53 -80.90
CA MET A 1 -1.48 -3.76 -80.56
C MET A 1 -2.02 -4.28 -79.24
N LYS A 2 -2.12 -3.41 -78.22
CA LYS A 2 -3.00 -3.41 -77.03
C LYS A 2 -3.18 -4.75 -76.27
N GLY A 3 -2.91 -4.90 -74.97
CA GLY A 3 -2.57 -4.02 -73.86
C GLY A 3 -2.49 -4.88 -72.57
N ASP A 4 -1.76 -4.40 -71.58
CA ASP A 4 -1.61 -4.94 -70.20
C ASP A 4 -2.91 -4.80 -69.35
N PRO A 5 -2.99 -5.31 -68.08
CA PRO A 5 -2.16 -6.31 -67.38
C PRO A 5 -2.92 -7.32 -66.47
N LEU A 6 -2.12 -8.22 -65.88
CA LEU A 6 -2.35 -9.08 -64.72
C LEU A 6 -2.90 -8.36 -63.46
N HIS A 7 -3.80 -9.04 -62.74
CA HIS A 7 -4.09 -8.83 -61.32
C HIS A 7 -3.33 -9.86 -60.46
N ILE A 8 -2.50 -9.40 -59.51
CA ILE A 8 -1.86 -10.23 -58.46
C ILE A 8 -2.34 -9.74 -57.08
N LEU A 9 -2.80 -10.72 -56.30
CA LEU A 9 -2.78 -10.92 -54.84
C LEU A 9 -2.37 -9.72 -53.95
N ALA A 10 -3.35 -9.20 -53.19
CA ALA A 10 -3.12 -8.41 -51.98
C ALA A 10 -3.28 -9.31 -50.74
N GLY A 11 -2.23 -9.39 -49.91
CA GLY A 11 -2.23 -10.01 -48.58
C GLY A 11 -2.60 -9.00 -47.48
N PRO A 12 -3.32 -9.40 -46.41
CA PRO A 12 -3.72 -8.52 -45.31
C PRO A 12 -2.91 -8.81 -44.04
N ALA A 13 -2.04 -7.89 -43.61
CA ALA A 13 -1.39 -8.00 -42.29
C ALA A 13 -0.85 -6.64 -41.80
N MET A 14 -1.73 -5.67 -41.57
CA MET A 14 -1.46 -4.52 -40.66
C MET A 14 -2.63 -3.55 -40.48
N LYS A 15 -3.77 -3.74 -41.16
CA LYS A 15 -5.00 -2.99 -40.90
C LYS A 15 -5.92 -3.64 -39.85
N SER A 16 -5.51 -4.77 -39.27
CA SER A 16 -6.34 -5.58 -38.36
C SER A 16 -6.28 -5.15 -36.89
N THR A 17 -5.25 -4.44 -36.43
CA THR A 17 -5.08 -4.24 -34.97
C THR A 17 -5.86 -3.03 -34.43
N ILE A 18 -6.04 -1.99 -35.25
CA ILE A 18 -6.79 -0.79 -34.84
C ILE A 18 -8.30 -0.98 -34.99
N SER A 19 -8.76 -1.73 -36.00
CA SER A 19 -10.18 -2.08 -36.15
C SER A 19 -10.66 -3.06 -35.07
N VAL A 20 -9.79 -3.96 -34.59
CA VAL A 20 -10.08 -4.86 -33.45
C VAL A 20 -10.20 -4.09 -32.13
N LEU A 21 -9.36 -3.07 -31.91
CA LEU A 21 -9.46 -2.22 -30.71
C LEU A 21 -10.71 -1.33 -30.69
N ILE A 22 -11.21 -0.92 -31.87
CA ILE A 22 -12.45 -0.13 -31.98
C ILE A 22 -13.72 -1.01 -31.86
N GLU A 23 -13.67 -2.27 -32.32
CA GLU A 23 -14.74 -3.24 -32.06
C GLU A 23 -14.78 -3.71 -30.60
N GLU A 24 -13.63 -3.92 -29.93
CA GLU A 24 -13.57 -4.28 -28.50
C GLU A 24 -14.04 -3.15 -27.58
N LEU A 25 -13.84 -1.89 -27.96
CA LEU A 25 -14.40 -0.73 -27.23
C LEU A 25 -15.89 -0.52 -27.52
N GLY A 26 -16.42 -1.05 -28.64
CA GLY A 26 -17.83 -0.98 -29.03
C GLY A 26 -18.70 -2.14 -28.56
N SER A 27 -18.10 -3.29 -28.18
CA SER A 27 -18.84 -4.52 -27.82
C SER A 27 -19.03 -4.76 -26.33
N LEU A 28 -18.78 -3.78 -25.46
CA LEU A 28 -19.19 -3.81 -24.05
C LEU A 28 -20.71 -3.54 -23.92
N GLN A 29 -21.51 -4.36 -24.60
CA GLN A 29 -22.92 -4.48 -24.29
C GLN A 29 -23.09 -5.29 -23.00
N VAL A 30 -23.58 -4.57 -21.99
CA VAL A 30 -24.15 -5.04 -20.74
C VAL A 30 -24.92 -6.36 -20.92
N SER A 31 -24.32 -7.45 -20.43
CA SER A 31 -25.08 -8.66 -20.13
C SER A 31 -26.00 -8.35 -18.96
N LYS A 32 -27.29 -8.10 -19.27
CA LYS A 32 -28.38 -8.06 -18.29
C LYS A 32 -28.60 -9.47 -17.72
N THR A 33 -27.78 -9.86 -16.75
CA THR A 33 -28.22 -10.77 -15.69
C THR A 33 -28.84 -9.91 -14.60
N THR A 34 -30.16 -9.78 -14.61
CA THR A 34 -30.93 -9.25 -13.49
C THR A 34 -30.91 -10.23 -12.33
N ASN A 35 -29.77 -10.33 -11.65
CA ASN A 35 -29.78 -10.55 -10.21
C ASN A 35 -29.77 -9.17 -9.59
N ILE A 36 -30.88 -8.81 -8.93
CA ILE A 36 -30.96 -7.66 -8.05
C ILE A 36 -30.07 -7.97 -6.85
N HIS A 37 -28.76 -7.93 -7.06
CA HIS A 37 -27.81 -7.75 -5.98
C HIS A 37 -27.93 -6.29 -5.58
N HIS A 38 -28.65 -6.03 -4.48
CA HIS A 38 -28.35 -4.86 -3.69
C HIS A 38 -26.82 -4.72 -3.62
N PRO A 39 -26.21 -3.56 -3.95
CA PRO A 39 -24.78 -3.39 -3.82
C PRO A 39 -24.42 -3.78 -2.39
N SER A 40 -23.75 -4.93 -2.26
CA SER A 40 -23.25 -5.35 -0.97
C SER A 40 -22.32 -4.23 -0.52
N PRO A 41 -22.51 -3.66 0.68
CA PRO A 41 -21.74 -2.50 1.09
C PRO A 41 -20.25 -2.86 1.00
N GLU A 42 -19.45 -1.93 0.49
CA GLU A 42 -18.00 -2.11 0.30
C GLU A 42 -17.26 -2.44 1.60
N GLY A 43 -17.90 -2.13 2.73
CA GLY A 43 -17.44 -2.37 4.10
C GLY A 43 -18.58 -2.12 5.07
N VAL A 44 -18.38 -2.42 6.35
CA VAL A 44 -19.23 -1.92 7.44
C VAL A 44 -18.45 -0.79 8.14
N PRO A 45 -18.81 0.48 7.94
CA PRO A 45 -18.06 1.59 8.53
C PRO A 45 -18.36 1.73 10.03
N PHE A 46 -17.38 2.19 10.79
CA PHE A 46 -17.56 2.77 12.11
C PHE A 46 -18.22 4.15 11.98
N ALA A 47 -19.33 4.37 12.69
CA ALA A 47 -20.12 5.60 12.63
C ALA A 47 -20.27 6.22 14.04
N PRO A 48 -19.24 6.93 14.54
CA PRO A 48 -19.27 7.64 15.83
C PRO A 48 -20.52 8.51 16.04
N ALA A 49 -20.97 9.22 15.00
CA ALA A 49 -22.16 10.07 15.06
C ALA A 49 -23.48 9.31 15.34
N SER A 50 -23.50 8.00 15.12
CA SER A 50 -24.65 7.13 15.42
C SER A 50 -24.53 6.43 16.78
N ALA A 51 -23.39 6.59 17.47
CA ALA A 51 -23.07 5.88 18.70
C ALA A 51 -23.70 6.57 19.93
N PRO A 52 -24.54 5.86 20.71
CA PRO A 52 -25.15 6.45 21.90
C PRO A 52 -24.11 6.87 22.95
N GLY A 53 -24.21 8.12 23.40
CA GLY A 53 -23.37 8.65 24.49
C GLY A 53 -21.89 8.83 24.12
N LEU A 54 -21.54 8.81 22.83
CA LEU A 54 -20.21 9.15 22.35
C LEU A 54 -20.11 10.65 22.12
N SER A 55 -19.08 11.29 22.68
CA SER A 55 -18.86 12.73 22.44
C SER A 55 -18.14 12.97 21.12
N ASP A 56 -18.35 14.13 20.51
CA ASP A 56 -17.62 14.54 19.30
C ASP A 56 -16.11 14.49 19.55
N GLY A 57 -15.37 13.81 18.66
CA GLY A 57 -13.92 13.67 18.74
C GLY A 57 -13.40 12.59 19.69
N GLU A 58 -14.26 11.87 20.41
CA GLU A 58 -13.84 10.75 21.28
C GLU A 58 -13.20 9.61 20.48
N ILE A 59 -13.64 9.41 19.23
CA ILE A 59 -13.04 8.49 18.27
C ILE A 59 -12.63 9.29 17.03
N CYS A 60 -11.33 9.33 16.73
CA CYS A 60 -10.82 9.96 15.51
C CYS A 60 -10.73 8.92 14.38
N LEU A 61 -11.58 9.06 13.36
CA LEU A 61 -11.56 8.18 12.18
C LEU A 61 -10.48 8.54 11.16
N ASP A 62 -9.91 9.75 11.27
CA ASP A 62 -8.84 10.23 10.37
C ASP A 62 -7.43 9.92 10.91
N ASP A 63 -7.33 9.37 12.13
CA ASP A 63 -6.09 8.85 12.72
C ASP A 63 -5.80 7.43 12.21
N VAL A 64 -5.70 7.30 10.88
CA VAL A 64 -5.41 6.06 10.18
C VAL A 64 -4.27 6.30 9.19
N PRO A 65 -3.16 5.53 9.26
CA PRO A 65 -2.06 5.66 8.32
C PRO A 65 -2.50 5.11 6.97
N ARG A 66 -1.87 5.62 5.91
CA ARG A 66 -2.21 5.22 4.55
C ARG A 66 -2.07 3.72 4.31
N PHE A 67 -1.00 3.11 4.82
CA PHE A 67 -0.75 1.69 4.58
C PHE A 67 -0.98 0.88 5.84
N LEU A 68 -1.83 -0.13 5.70
CA LEU A 68 -2.06 -1.13 6.73
C LEU A 68 -1.73 -2.52 6.19
N TYR A 69 -1.19 -3.35 7.07
CA TYR A 69 -0.75 -4.71 6.78
C TYR A 69 -1.62 -5.72 7.51
N ARG A 70 -1.80 -6.89 6.91
CA ARG A 70 -2.44 -8.04 7.54
C ARG A 70 -1.74 -9.32 7.14
N THR A 71 -1.34 -10.10 8.13
CA THR A 71 -0.85 -11.47 7.92
C THR A 71 -1.97 -12.46 8.12
N TYR A 72 -2.22 -13.32 7.14
CA TYR A 72 -3.24 -14.36 7.24
C TYR A 72 -2.78 -15.70 6.69
N SER A 73 -3.49 -16.76 7.07
CA SER A 73 -3.30 -18.15 6.61
C SER A 73 -4.68 -18.81 6.46
N PRO A 74 -4.79 -20.03 5.89
CA PRO A 74 -6.04 -20.80 5.86
C PRO A 74 -6.67 -21.02 7.24
N LYS A 75 -5.87 -20.91 8.32
CA LYS A 75 -6.34 -21.04 9.71
C LYS A 75 -6.69 -19.71 10.38
N SER A 76 -6.49 -18.58 9.68
CA SER A 76 -7.07 -17.31 10.11
C SER A 76 -8.59 -17.40 10.16
N GLN A 77 -9.19 -16.70 11.13
CA GLN A 77 -10.64 -16.62 11.21
C GLN A 77 -11.19 -15.70 10.12
N GLY A 78 -12.41 -15.99 9.67
CA GLY A 78 -13.08 -15.23 8.63
C GLY A 78 -12.69 -15.67 7.23
N ARG A 79 -12.90 -14.80 6.25
CA ARG A 79 -12.54 -15.01 4.84
C ARG A 79 -11.42 -14.05 4.47
N ASN A 80 -10.40 -14.54 3.76
CA ASN A 80 -9.32 -13.70 3.25
C ASN A 80 -8.99 -14.22 1.85
N ASP A 81 -9.27 -13.42 0.84
CA ASP A 81 -8.87 -13.64 -0.55
C ASP A 81 -8.53 -12.30 -1.23
N ASP A 82 -8.26 -12.37 -2.53
CA ASP A 82 -7.95 -11.23 -3.40
C ASP A 82 -9.10 -10.21 -3.50
N MET A 83 -10.34 -10.65 -3.31
CA MET A 83 -11.51 -9.79 -3.43
C MET A 83 -12.00 -9.27 -2.07
N TRP A 84 -11.95 -10.08 -1.03
CA TRP A 84 -12.61 -9.86 0.25
C TRP A 84 -11.74 -10.23 1.45
N VAL A 85 -11.73 -9.35 2.44
CA VAL A 85 -11.35 -9.67 3.82
C VAL A 85 -12.58 -9.55 4.69
N ALA A 86 -13.01 -10.64 5.31
CA ALA A 86 -14.21 -10.66 6.13
C ALA A 86 -13.93 -11.19 7.54
N SER A 87 -14.60 -10.59 8.51
CA SER A 87 -14.66 -11.09 9.88
C SER A 87 -15.26 -12.50 9.93
N LYS A 88 -15.13 -13.17 11.07
CA LYS A 88 -15.76 -14.48 11.26
C LYS A 88 -17.28 -14.39 11.08
N ASP A 89 -17.91 -13.39 11.70
CA ASP A 89 -19.35 -13.17 11.64
C ASP A 89 -19.86 -12.98 10.20
N ALA A 90 -19.06 -12.29 9.38
CA ALA A 90 -19.39 -12.04 7.98
C ALA A 90 -19.14 -13.26 7.07
N ALA A 91 -18.21 -14.15 7.44
CA ALA A 91 -17.90 -15.36 6.68
C ALA A 91 -18.82 -16.56 7.03
N GLU A 92 -19.52 -16.52 8.16
CA GLU A 92 -20.45 -17.59 8.57
C GLU A 92 -21.64 -17.75 7.59
N ARG A 93 -22.19 -18.97 7.53
CA ARG A 93 -23.36 -19.30 6.71
C ARG A 93 -24.43 -20.00 7.56
N PRO A 94 -25.63 -19.40 7.78
CA PRO A 94 -25.98 -18.03 7.40
C PRO A 94 -25.12 -17.01 8.16
N ALA A 95 -24.95 -15.82 7.59
CA ALA A 95 -24.13 -14.79 8.23
C ALA A 95 -24.71 -14.38 9.59
N ALA A 96 -23.85 -14.13 10.57
CA ALA A 96 -24.30 -13.76 11.90
C ALA A 96 -24.99 -12.39 11.86
N ALA A 97 -26.06 -12.19 12.63
CA ALA A 97 -26.79 -10.93 12.68
C ALA A 97 -25.92 -9.70 13.02
N THR A 98 -24.75 -9.90 13.62
CA THR A 98 -23.78 -8.85 13.97
C THR A 98 -22.89 -8.43 12.80
N ASN A 99 -22.88 -9.16 11.68
CA ASN A 99 -21.93 -8.95 10.59
C ASN A 99 -22.04 -7.59 9.89
N ARG A 100 -23.22 -6.94 9.99
CA ARG A 100 -23.55 -5.65 9.38
C ARG A 100 -23.90 -4.57 10.40
N THR A 101 -23.70 -4.86 11.67
CA THR A 101 -23.96 -3.91 12.76
C THR A 101 -22.64 -3.31 13.19
N ASP A 102 -22.56 -1.98 13.13
CA ASP A 102 -21.45 -1.24 13.71
C ASP A 102 -21.31 -1.58 15.20
N ILE A 103 -20.09 -1.89 15.65
CA ILE A 103 -19.85 -2.15 17.07
C ILE A 103 -20.20 -0.96 17.95
N LEU A 104 -20.14 0.28 17.43
CA LEU A 104 -20.37 1.49 18.21
C LEU A 104 -21.83 1.68 18.65
N VAL A 105 -22.79 1.02 17.98
CA VAL A 105 -24.21 1.07 18.35
C VAL A 105 -24.66 -0.13 19.19
N ARG A 106 -23.72 -1.02 19.55
CA ARG A 106 -24.00 -2.25 20.33
C ARG A 106 -23.80 -2.00 21.82
N GLY A 107 -24.41 -2.85 22.67
CA GLY A 107 -24.30 -2.73 24.13
C GLY A 107 -22.86 -2.90 24.65
N GLY A 108 -22.43 -1.96 25.50
CA GLY A 108 -21.04 -1.81 25.97
C GLY A 108 -20.38 -3.07 26.51
N ALA A 109 -21.01 -3.76 27.48
CA ALA A 109 -20.46 -4.99 28.07
C ALA A 109 -20.20 -6.10 27.06
N LYS A 110 -21.07 -6.23 26.05
CA LYS A 110 -20.90 -7.25 25.00
C LYS A 110 -19.76 -6.87 24.06
N VAL A 111 -19.67 -5.60 23.67
CA VAL A 111 -18.59 -5.11 22.80
C VAL A 111 -17.25 -5.23 23.50
N ALA A 112 -17.19 -4.87 24.78
CA ALA A 112 -15.97 -4.98 25.58
C ALA A 112 -15.45 -6.42 25.65
N ALA A 113 -16.34 -7.38 25.93
CA ALA A 113 -16.00 -8.80 25.95
C ALA A 113 -15.57 -9.34 24.56
N ASP A 114 -16.20 -8.89 23.48
CA ASP A 114 -15.84 -9.27 22.11
C ASP A 114 -14.46 -8.68 21.72
N LEU A 115 -14.20 -7.41 22.06
CA LEU A 115 -12.93 -6.71 21.82
C LEU A 115 -11.77 -7.35 22.58
N ASN A 116 -11.91 -7.56 23.89
CA ASN A 116 -10.84 -8.08 24.73
C ASN A 116 -10.40 -9.48 24.26
N ARG A 117 -11.38 -10.32 23.94
CA ARG A 117 -11.14 -11.65 23.38
C ARG A 117 -10.46 -11.60 22.01
N HIS A 118 -10.92 -10.69 21.13
CA HIS A 118 -10.36 -10.49 19.80
C HIS A 118 -8.89 -10.08 19.90
N ALA A 119 -8.58 -9.06 20.71
CA ALA A 119 -7.23 -8.54 20.93
C ALA A 119 -6.25 -9.59 21.47
N ARG A 120 -6.70 -10.43 22.41
CA ARG A 120 -5.85 -11.44 23.07
C ARG A 120 -5.73 -12.76 22.31
N TRP A 121 -6.43 -12.90 21.19
CA TRP A 121 -6.45 -14.11 20.36
C TRP A 121 -6.85 -15.37 21.16
N TRP A 122 -7.60 -15.17 22.25
CA TRP A 122 -7.85 -16.22 23.24
C TRP A 122 -8.54 -17.44 22.61
N PRO A 123 -8.11 -18.67 22.98
CA PRO A 123 -8.81 -19.87 22.57
C PRO A 123 -10.25 -19.82 23.07
N ARG A 124 -11.20 -20.11 22.18
CA ARG A 124 -12.64 -20.08 22.47
C ARG A 124 -13.14 -21.24 23.35
N THR A 125 -12.21 -21.97 23.99
CA THR A 125 -12.48 -23.23 24.71
C THR A 125 -12.02 -23.21 26.15
N ARG A 126 -11.92 -22.03 26.82
CA ARG A 126 -11.99 -22.07 28.29
C ARG A 126 -13.26 -22.85 28.64
N ALA A 127 -13.12 -23.95 29.37
CA ALA A 127 -14.19 -24.88 29.68
C ALA A 127 -15.39 -24.09 30.24
N GLY A 128 -16.48 -24.01 29.47
CA GLY A 128 -17.67 -23.21 29.78
C GLY A 128 -18.09 -22.21 28.70
N ALA A 129 -17.20 -21.81 27.78
CA ALA A 129 -17.52 -20.91 26.67
C ALA A 129 -18.24 -21.67 25.54
N ARG A 130 -19.54 -21.41 25.36
CA ARG A 130 -20.34 -22.01 24.27
C ARG A 130 -19.77 -21.65 22.89
N ARG A 131 -19.89 -22.62 21.99
CA ARG A 131 -19.50 -22.69 20.56
C ARG A 131 -19.91 -21.53 19.62
N THR A 132 -20.42 -20.41 20.10
CA THR A 132 -21.07 -19.37 19.27
C THR A 132 -20.53 -17.97 19.58
N GLU A 133 -19.21 -17.81 19.54
CA GLU A 133 -18.62 -16.50 19.79
C GLU A 133 -18.52 -15.70 18.49
N LYS A 134 -19.25 -14.59 18.52
CA LYS A 134 -19.38 -13.61 17.46
C LYS A 134 -18.15 -12.69 17.49
N CYS A 135 -17.55 -12.47 16.34
CA CYS A 135 -16.44 -11.55 16.15
C CYS A 135 -16.62 -10.88 14.80
N ASN A 136 -17.08 -9.63 14.86
CA ASN A 136 -17.28 -8.82 13.67
C ASN A 136 -16.02 -8.04 13.26
N LEU A 137 -14.88 -8.27 13.90
CA LEU A 137 -13.67 -7.48 13.71
C LEU A 137 -12.61 -8.22 12.89
N VAL A 138 -11.79 -7.43 12.21
CA VAL A 138 -10.63 -7.87 11.43
C VAL A 138 -9.45 -6.99 11.85
N SER A 139 -8.40 -7.59 12.41
CA SER A 139 -7.18 -6.87 12.76
C SER A 139 -6.31 -6.54 11.54
N TRP A 140 -5.75 -5.35 11.58
CA TRP A 140 -4.73 -4.79 10.71
C TRP A 140 -3.60 -4.19 11.56
N THR A 141 -2.44 -3.98 10.99
CA THR A 141 -1.30 -3.35 11.68
C THR A 141 -0.60 -2.33 10.79
N SER A 142 -0.12 -1.22 11.34
CA SER A 142 0.78 -0.30 10.63
C SER A 142 2.26 -0.70 10.74
N SER A 143 2.60 -1.71 11.56
CA SER A 143 3.97 -2.19 11.73
C SER A 143 4.27 -3.37 10.79
N LEU A 144 4.98 -3.09 9.69
CA LEU A 144 5.50 -4.15 8.81
C LEU A 144 6.40 -5.13 9.58
N LEU A 145 7.20 -4.64 10.54
CA LEU A 145 8.05 -5.48 11.39
C LEU A 145 7.23 -6.53 12.15
N TYR A 146 6.10 -6.12 12.74
CA TYR A 146 5.18 -7.02 13.43
C TYR A 146 4.52 -8.01 12.46
N ALA A 147 4.04 -7.55 11.31
CA ALA A 147 3.43 -8.40 10.28
C ALA A 147 4.40 -9.47 9.75
N LEU A 148 5.65 -9.12 9.46
CA LEU A 148 6.68 -10.07 9.03
C LEU A 148 7.01 -11.08 10.14
N ARG A 149 7.06 -10.65 11.40
CA ARG A 149 7.27 -11.57 12.52
C ARG A 149 6.09 -12.52 12.69
N MET A 150 4.86 -12.05 12.44
CA MET A 150 3.63 -12.84 12.49
C MET A 150 3.66 -14.02 11.51
N ILE A 151 4.23 -13.83 10.30
CA ILE A 151 4.40 -14.90 9.31
C ILE A 151 5.12 -16.11 9.94
N TYR A 152 6.32 -15.89 10.49
CA TYR A 152 7.11 -16.96 11.08
C TYR A 152 6.54 -17.46 12.42
N PHE A 153 5.80 -16.62 13.14
CA PHE A 153 5.07 -17.05 14.33
C PHE A 153 3.98 -18.06 13.96
N ARG A 154 3.16 -17.77 12.93
CA ARG A 154 2.13 -18.67 12.43
C ARG A 154 2.72 -19.96 11.87
N HIS A 155 3.77 -19.85 11.06
CA HIS A 155 4.44 -21.02 10.48
C HIS A 155 4.94 -22.02 11.54
N ARG A 156 5.35 -21.52 12.71
CA ARG A 156 5.89 -22.35 13.81
C ARG A 156 4.88 -22.70 14.89
N SER A 157 3.74 -22.04 14.90
CA SER A 157 2.72 -22.25 15.93
C SER A 157 2.15 -23.65 15.78
N SER A 158 2.07 -24.42 16.87
CA SER A 158 1.35 -25.70 16.87
C SER A 158 -0.14 -25.54 16.57
N ARG A 159 -0.71 -24.35 16.80
CA ARG A 159 -2.12 -24.01 16.51
C ARG A 159 -2.34 -23.73 15.02
N ASP A 160 -1.40 -23.01 14.40
CA ASP A 160 -1.46 -22.65 12.98
C ASP A 160 -0.61 -23.61 12.15
N GLY A 161 0.71 -23.47 12.11
CA GLY A 161 1.59 -24.44 11.47
C GLY A 161 1.41 -24.50 9.96
N SER A 162 0.78 -23.48 9.36
CA SER A 162 0.64 -23.35 7.91
C SER A 162 2.02 -23.25 7.26
N LYS A 163 2.14 -23.76 6.04
CA LYS A 163 3.37 -23.61 5.25
C LYS A 163 3.53 -22.15 4.83
N LEU A 164 4.75 -21.75 4.45
CA LEU A 164 4.99 -20.38 3.98
C LEU A 164 4.24 -20.04 2.69
N GLU A 165 3.97 -21.03 1.83
CA GLU A 165 3.15 -20.85 0.61
C GLU A 165 1.68 -20.54 0.93
N ASP A 166 1.22 -20.90 2.13
CA ASP A 166 -0.14 -20.68 2.60
C ASP A 166 -0.27 -19.46 3.51
N ILE A 167 0.82 -18.76 3.81
CA ILE A 167 0.80 -17.56 4.67
C ILE A 167 1.02 -16.34 3.80
N TRP A 168 0.14 -15.35 3.91
CA TRP A 168 0.12 -14.18 3.04
C TRP A 168 0.32 -12.90 3.85
N LEU A 169 1.01 -11.93 3.25
CA LEU A 169 1.05 -10.55 3.72
C LEU A 169 0.23 -9.69 2.76
N HIS A 170 -0.88 -9.15 3.27
CA HIS A 170 -1.72 -8.19 2.56
C HIS A 170 -1.32 -6.78 2.97
N VAL A 171 -1.11 -5.88 2.01
CA VAL A 171 -1.05 -4.43 2.22
C VAL A 171 -2.26 -3.76 1.57
N VAL A 172 -2.89 -2.81 2.24
CA VAL A 172 -3.98 -2.00 1.69
C VAL A 172 -3.64 -0.51 1.73
N ASP A 173 -4.12 0.25 0.75
CA ASP A 173 -4.10 1.71 0.77
C ASP A 173 -5.42 2.22 1.36
N THR A 174 -5.40 2.68 2.61
CA THR A 174 -6.58 3.14 3.36
C THR A 174 -7.24 4.37 2.73
N SER A 175 -6.52 5.14 1.90
CA SER A 175 -7.11 6.27 1.17
C SER A 175 -8.09 5.84 0.08
N LYS A 176 -8.01 4.57 -0.37
CA LYS A 176 -8.95 3.97 -1.33
C LYS A 176 -10.24 3.44 -0.68
N PHE A 177 -10.44 3.71 0.61
CA PHE A 177 -11.62 3.29 1.36
C PHE A 177 -12.39 4.50 1.90
N PRO A 178 -13.72 4.39 2.05
CA PRO A 178 -14.51 5.40 2.73
C PRO A 178 -13.99 5.66 4.16
N SER A 179 -14.10 6.90 4.63
CA SER A 179 -13.81 7.24 6.03
C SER A 179 -14.65 6.38 6.98
N GLY A 180 -14.08 6.02 8.12
CA GLY A 180 -14.69 5.08 9.07
C GLY A 180 -14.55 3.61 8.69
N THR A 181 -13.84 3.24 7.62
CA THR A 181 -13.57 1.82 7.33
C THR A 181 -12.65 1.19 8.37
N PHE A 182 -11.67 1.96 8.85
CA PHE A 182 -10.69 1.54 9.83
C PHE A 182 -10.77 2.42 11.07
N VAL A 183 -10.46 1.86 12.24
CA VAL A 183 -10.31 2.59 13.49
C VAL A 183 -9.12 2.05 14.26
N ARG A 184 -8.35 2.92 14.90
CA ARG A 184 -7.25 2.52 15.79
C ARG A 184 -7.82 1.81 17.03
N ASP A 185 -7.17 0.72 17.42
CA ASP A 185 -7.53 -0.09 18.59
C ASP A 185 -7.68 0.72 19.89
N ALA A 186 -6.78 1.67 20.11
CA ALA A 186 -6.70 2.54 21.28
C ALA A 186 -8.01 3.28 21.58
N TYR A 187 -8.68 3.78 20.54
CA TYR A 187 -9.97 4.47 20.70
C TYR A 187 -11.04 3.53 21.23
N LEU A 188 -11.09 2.30 20.71
CA LEU A 188 -12.06 1.30 21.15
C LEU A 188 -11.75 0.78 22.56
N TYR A 189 -10.48 0.52 22.87
CA TYR A 189 -10.10 0.06 24.20
C TYR A 189 -10.41 1.09 25.27
N ALA A 190 -10.10 2.37 25.02
CA ALA A 190 -10.46 3.46 25.93
C ALA A 190 -11.98 3.57 26.11
N ARG A 191 -12.74 3.58 25.01
CA ARG A 191 -14.21 3.70 25.05
C ARG A 191 -14.89 2.60 25.85
N TYR A 192 -14.40 1.37 25.72
CA TYR A 192 -15.05 0.20 26.30
C TYR A 192 -14.40 -0.31 27.60
N ALA A 193 -13.35 0.34 28.10
CA ALA A 193 -12.64 -0.06 29.31
C ALA A 193 -13.55 -0.15 30.55
N GLU A 194 -14.48 0.80 30.70
CA GLU A 194 -15.42 0.85 31.84
C GLU A 194 -16.34 -0.39 31.92
N PHE A 195 -16.60 -1.04 30.77
CA PHE A 195 -17.48 -2.20 30.70
C PHE A 195 -16.75 -3.54 30.91
N ASP A 196 -15.43 -3.52 31.08
CA ASP A 196 -14.57 -4.68 31.30
C ASP A 196 -13.80 -4.58 32.62
N ALA A 197 -14.44 -4.07 33.67
CA ALA A 197 -13.82 -3.72 34.96
C ALA A 197 -13.52 -4.93 35.90
N GLY A 198 -13.14 -6.08 35.34
CA GLY A 198 -12.80 -7.28 36.11
C GLY A 198 -11.37 -7.27 36.70
N PRO A 199 -11.03 -8.21 37.60
CA PRO A 199 -9.66 -8.35 38.08
C PRO A 199 -8.75 -8.94 36.98
N GLY A 200 -7.88 -8.10 36.42
CA GLY A 200 -6.83 -8.50 35.48
C GLY A 200 -7.33 -8.90 34.09
N ASP A 201 -6.41 -8.79 33.12
CA ASP A 201 -6.65 -9.04 31.70
C ASP A 201 -7.77 -8.17 31.09
N THR A 202 -8.01 -6.97 31.61
CA THR A 202 -9.06 -6.08 31.13
C THR A 202 -8.66 -5.35 29.84
N LEU A 203 -9.63 -4.69 29.18
CA LEU A 203 -9.39 -3.69 28.14
C LEU A 203 -8.59 -2.49 28.67
N GLY A 204 -8.82 -2.10 29.94
CA GLY A 204 -8.03 -1.07 30.61
C GLY A 204 -6.56 -1.45 30.68
N ASP A 205 -6.26 -2.69 31.10
CA ASP A 205 -4.89 -3.22 31.18
C ASP A 205 -4.24 -3.29 29.80
N LEU A 206 -4.98 -3.68 28.76
CA LEU A 206 -4.48 -3.65 27.37
C LEU A 206 -4.15 -2.23 26.94
N ASN A 207 -5.07 -1.30 27.20
CA ASN A 207 -4.90 0.10 26.83
C ASN A 207 -3.70 0.72 27.55
N GLU A 208 -3.54 0.45 28.85
CA GLU A 208 -2.40 0.90 29.65
C GLU A 208 -1.10 0.26 29.18
N THR A 209 -1.09 -1.05 28.91
CA THR A 209 0.07 -1.76 28.38
C THR A 209 0.52 -1.11 27.07
N GLN A 210 -0.39 -0.84 26.15
CA GLN A 210 -0.07 -0.16 24.89
C GLN A 210 0.37 1.30 25.08
N SER A 211 -0.25 2.01 26.04
CA SER A 211 0.05 3.42 26.35
C SER A 211 1.40 3.61 27.03
N SER A 212 1.82 2.67 27.86
CA SER A 212 3.03 2.80 28.68
C SER A 212 4.25 2.12 28.06
N SER A 213 4.05 1.13 27.20
CA SER A 213 5.13 0.21 26.85
C SER A 213 5.55 0.25 25.37
N GLU A 214 6.68 -0.38 25.08
CA GLU A 214 7.19 -0.66 23.73
C GLU A 214 6.36 -1.74 22.99
N PHE A 215 5.31 -2.27 23.63
CA PHE A 215 4.44 -3.33 23.12
C PHE A 215 3.28 -2.81 22.26
N TYR A 216 3.28 -1.53 21.88
CA TYR A 216 2.31 -1.06 20.88
C TYR A 216 2.70 -1.55 19.48
N PHE A 217 1.83 -2.30 18.83
CA PHE A 217 2.10 -2.89 17.50
C PHE A 217 1.28 -2.25 16.38
N GLY A 218 0.73 -1.06 16.60
CA GLY A 218 0.01 -0.31 15.58
C GLY A 218 -1.27 -1.00 15.12
N GLU A 219 -2.08 -1.56 16.03
CA GLU A 219 -3.29 -2.30 15.64
C GLU A 219 -4.44 -1.37 15.24
N TYR A 220 -5.13 -1.77 14.18
CA TYR A 220 -6.35 -1.14 13.67
C TYR A 220 -7.39 -2.22 13.39
N PHE A 221 -8.66 -1.85 13.42
CA PHE A 221 -9.75 -2.74 13.12
C PHE A 221 -10.54 -2.26 11.92
N SER A 222 -10.95 -3.20 11.06
CA SER A 222 -12.15 -3.05 10.23
C SER A 222 -13.24 -3.99 10.74
N GLN A 223 -14.48 -3.82 10.29
CA GLN A 223 -15.59 -4.68 10.69
C GLN A 223 -16.39 -5.23 9.51
N GLY A 224 -17.06 -6.37 9.73
CA GLY A 224 -17.87 -7.04 8.70
C GLY A 224 -17.05 -7.66 7.58
N ALA A 225 -17.59 -7.61 6.37
CA ALA A 225 -16.87 -7.92 5.13
C ALA A 225 -16.36 -6.63 4.51
N LEU A 226 -15.09 -6.63 4.08
CA LEU A 226 -14.42 -5.51 3.44
C LEU A 226 -13.96 -5.95 2.04
N LYS A 227 -14.39 -5.22 1.00
CA LYS A 227 -13.92 -5.44 -0.36
C LYS A 227 -12.54 -4.83 -0.53
N VAL A 228 -11.55 -5.65 -0.84
CA VAL A 228 -10.12 -5.27 -0.94
C VAL A 228 -9.59 -5.30 -2.37
N GLN A 229 -10.37 -5.85 -3.30
CA GLN A 229 -10.07 -5.84 -4.74
C GLN A 229 -9.67 -4.43 -5.21
N ASP A 230 -8.54 -4.31 -5.92
CA ASP A 230 -7.97 -3.07 -6.48
C ASP A 230 -7.56 -2.01 -5.42
N LYS A 231 -7.67 -2.35 -4.13
CA LYS A 231 -7.37 -1.47 -2.99
C LYS A 231 -6.18 -1.97 -2.15
N GLY A 232 -5.61 -3.11 -2.52
CA GLY A 232 -4.45 -3.71 -1.87
C GLY A 232 -3.74 -4.72 -2.75
N CYS A 233 -2.68 -5.31 -2.21
CA CYS A 233 -1.91 -6.39 -2.80
C CYS A 233 -1.57 -7.43 -1.72
N ALA A 234 -1.58 -8.71 -2.08
CA ALA A 234 -1.21 -9.80 -1.20
C ALA A 234 -0.11 -10.66 -1.83
N VAL A 235 0.96 -10.90 -1.07
CA VAL A 235 2.12 -11.72 -1.49
C VAL A 235 2.31 -12.86 -0.51
N SER A 236 2.62 -14.06 -1.01
CA SER A 236 2.88 -15.21 -0.14
C SER A 236 4.22 -15.05 0.59
N ALA A 237 4.31 -15.62 1.79
CA ALA A 237 5.54 -15.65 2.56
C ALA A 237 6.62 -16.47 1.86
N LYS A 238 6.23 -17.44 1.03
CA LYS A 238 7.18 -18.22 0.23
C LYS A 238 7.86 -17.38 -0.84
N GLU A 239 7.12 -16.55 -1.57
CA GLU A 239 7.69 -15.65 -2.57
C GLU A 239 8.63 -14.62 -1.94
N MET A 240 8.22 -14.02 -0.81
CA MET A 240 9.11 -13.12 -0.07
C MET A 240 10.38 -13.83 0.43
N GLU A 241 10.26 -15.06 0.92
CA GLU A 241 11.44 -15.87 1.32
C GLU A 241 12.37 -16.10 0.13
N GLN A 242 11.84 -16.48 -1.03
CA GLN A 242 12.61 -16.71 -2.26
C GLN A 242 13.28 -15.44 -2.78
N ALA A 243 12.60 -14.28 -2.66
CA ALA A 243 13.17 -12.96 -2.96
C ALA A 243 14.23 -12.50 -1.93
N GLY A 244 14.40 -13.24 -0.83
CA GLY A 244 15.49 -13.06 0.11
C GLY A 244 15.12 -12.42 1.45
N LEU A 245 13.86 -12.50 1.90
CA LEU A 245 13.40 -11.90 3.17
C LEU A 245 14.31 -12.23 4.38
N LEU A 246 14.82 -13.46 4.47
CA LEU A 246 15.73 -13.86 5.55
C LEU A 246 17.13 -13.24 5.45
N LYS A 247 17.52 -12.74 4.27
CA LYS A 247 18.80 -12.07 4.01
C LYS A 247 18.83 -10.62 4.50
N LEU A 248 17.69 -10.03 4.90
CA LEU A 248 17.61 -8.69 5.50
C LEU A 248 18.20 -8.61 6.94
N GLY A 249 18.78 -9.69 7.45
CA GLY A 249 19.41 -9.72 8.78
C GLY A 249 18.43 -9.53 9.95
N LEU A 250 17.13 -9.68 9.71
CA LEU A 250 16.11 -9.46 10.73
C LEU A 250 16.03 -10.61 11.74
N ALA A 251 16.47 -11.83 11.41
CA ALA A 251 16.31 -13.02 12.27
C ALA A 251 14.84 -13.29 12.65
N LEU A 252 13.94 -13.19 11.67
CA LEU A 252 12.50 -13.42 11.80
C LEU A 252 12.17 -14.85 12.27
N ASN A 253 13.08 -15.78 12.02
CA ASN A 253 13.01 -17.18 12.36
C ASN A 253 13.64 -17.49 13.75
N HIS A 254 13.62 -16.56 14.71
CA HIS A 254 14.09 -16.82 16.07
C HIS A 254 12.97 -17.42 16.96
N GLY A 255 13.31 -18.29 17.92
CA GLY A 255 12.35 -18.98 18.80
C GLY A 255 11.71 -18.13 19.92
N MET A 256 11.83 -16.80 19.85
CA MET A 256 11.30 -15.89 20.88
C MET A 256 9.81 -15.62 20.66
N GLY A 257 9.04 -15.37 21.73
CA GLY A 257 7.65 -14.94 21.62
C GLY A 257 7.48 -13.70 20.72
N LEU A 258 6.34 -13.62 20.03
CA LEU A 258 6.04 -12.59 19.03
C LEU A 258 6.30 -11.16 19.53
N ALA A 259 5.64 -10.78 20.63
CA ALA A 259 5.71 -9.44 21.20
C ALA A 259 7.13 -9.09 21.68
N ASN A 260 7.72 -9.95 22.51
CA ASN A 260 9.08 -9.75 23.05
C ASN A 260 10.13 -9.60 21.95
N TRP A 261 9.99 -10.34 20.85
CA TRP A 261 10.91 -10.23 19.72
C TRP A 261 10.83 -8.85 19.06
N VAL A 262 9.61 -8.33 18.83
CA VAL A 262 9.41 -7.01 18.20
C VAL A 262 9.95 -5.90 19.11
N VAL A 263 9.63 -5.96 20.41
CA VAL A 263 10.17 -5.04 21.42
C VAL A 263 11.70 -5.05 21.43
N LEU A 264 12.31 -6.23 21.51
CA LEU A 264 13.77 -6.36 21.50
C LEU A 264 14.39 -5.79 20.22
N LYS A 265 13.73 -5.96 19.07
CA LYS A 265 14.21 -5.41 17.80
C LYS A 265 14.15 -3.88 17.79
N ARG A 266 13.07 -3.28 18.28
CA ARG A 266 12.95 -1.82 18.40
C ARG A 266 13.95 -1.24 19.40
N GLN A 267 14.13 -1.87 20.56
CA GLN A 267 15.16 -1.48 21.53
C GLN A 267 16.56 -1.50 20.91
N ARG A 268 16.90 -2.57 20.16
CA ARG A 268 18.18 -2.66 19.45
C ARG A 268 18.31 -1.58 18.37
N TRP A 269 17.24 -1.29 17.64
CA TRP A 269 17.20 -0.22 16.67
C TRP A 269 17.52 1.13 17.34
N LEU A 270 16.86 1.44 18.47
CA LEU A 270 17.03 2.70 19.21
C LEU A 270 18.44 2.86 19.82
N ARG A 271 19.07 1.75 20.22
CA ARG A 271 20.44 1.74 20.77
C ARG A 271 21.53 1.73 19.71
N SER A 272 21.19 1.37 18.47
CA SER A 272 22.20 1.28 17.40
C SER A 272 22.52 2.67 16.89
N SER A 273 23.80 3.08 16.99
CA SER A 273 24.34 4.15 16.15
C SER A 273 24.28 3.62 14.72
N GLY A 274 23.28 4.05 13.95
CA GLY A 274 22.91 3.47 12.65
C GLY A 274 24.12 2.94 11.87
N ARG A 275 24.09 1.66 11.51
CA ARG A 275 25.09 1.08 10.60
C ARG A 275 24.49 1.06 9.22
N ASP A 276 25.27 1.48 8.24
CA ASP A 276 24.83 1.42 6.86
C ASP A 276 24.43 -0.01 6.49
N MET A 277 23.24 -0.14 5.92
CA MET A 277 22.76 -1.40 5.36
C MET A 277 23.71 -1.81 4.21
N PRO A 278 24.22 -3.04 4.17
CA PRO A 278 25.02 -3.48 3.01
C PRO A 278 24.23 -3.29 1.71
N THR A 279 24.89 -2.92 0.60
CA THR A 279 24.23 -2.74 -0.70
C THR A 279 23.40 -3.96 -1.10
N GLN A 280 23.88 -5.16 -0.77
CA GLN A 280 23.15 -6.40 -0.99
C GLN A 280 21.81 -6.46 -0.23
N GLU A 281 21.75 -5.98 1.03
CA GLU A 281 20.50 -5.93 1.80
C GLU A 281 19.54 -4.88 1.22
N LEU A 282 20.06 -3.75 0.71
CA LEU A 282 19.25 -2.75 -0.01
C LEU A 282 18.61 -3.37 -1.26
N ASP A 283 19.40 -4.06 -2.08
CA ASP A 283 18.91 -4.68 -3.31
C ASP A 283 17.89 -5.80 -3.00
N VAL A 284 18.08 -6.54 -1.91
CA VAL A 284 17.09 -7.53 -1.42
C VAL A 284 15.79 -6.84 -1.02
N ALA A 285 15.84 -5.73 -0.27
CA ALA A 285 14.64 -5.00 0.12
C ALA A 285 13.83 -4.52 -1.10
N VAL A 286 14.53 -4.01 -2.12
CA VAL A 286 13.91 -3.62 -3.40
C VAL A 286 13.32 -4.83 -4.13
N ASN A 287 14.06 -5.93 -4.23
CA ASN A 287 13.59 -7.14 -4.93
C ASN A 287 12.34 -7.74 -4.29
N ILE A 288 12.24 -7.73 -2.95
CA ILE A 288 11.03 -8.17 -2.25
C ILE A 288 9.87 -7.21 -2.54
N ALA A 289 10.13 -5.90 -2.55
CA ALA A 289 9.10 -4.90 -2.83
C ALA A 289 8.51 -5.00 -4.24
N LEU A 290 9.30 -5.43 -5.24
CA LEU A 290 8.82 -5.69 -6.60
C LEU A 290 7.78 -6.81 -6.70
N LEU A 291 7.59 -7.61 -5.63
CA LEU A 291 6.50 -8.60 -5.57
C LEU A 291 5.13 -7.94 -5.34
N PHE A 292 5.10 -6.67 -4.94
CA PHE A 292 3.88 -6.00 -4.47
C PHE A 292 3.22 -5.10 -5.53
N ASP A 293 3.39 -5.39 -6.82
CA ASP A 293 2.80 -4.63 -7.96
C ASP A 293 2.69 -3.13 -7.66
N ASP A 294 1.53 -2.51 -7.84
CA ASP A 294 1.14 -1.13 -7.50
C ASP A 294 1.47 -0.63 -6.06
N TYR A 295 2.28 -1.34 -5.29
CA TYR A 295 2.76 -0.96 -3.97
C TYR A 295 4.30 -1.10 -3.88
N GLU A 296 5.05 -1.21 -4.99
CA GLU A 296 6.50 -1.43 -4.92
C GLU A 296 7.23 -0.30 -4.17
N LEU A 297 6.89 0.96 -4.44
CA LEU A 297 7.51 2.11 -3.78
C LEU A 297 7.26 2.13 -2.27
N PRO A 298 6.00 2.11 -1.78
CA PRO A 298 5.75 2.10 -0.34
C PRO A 298 6.30 0.84 0.33
N MET A 299 6.25 -0.32 -0.33
CA MET A 299 6.82 -1.55 0.24
C MET A 299 8.34 -1.48 0.32
N ALA A 300 9.02 -0.94 -0.69
CA ALA A 300 10.47 -0.75 -0.64
C ALA A 300 10.86 0.19 0.50
N ALA A 301 10.16 1.32 0.64
CA ALA A 301 10.37 2.24 1.75
C ALA A 301 10.14 1.55 3.11
N ALA A 302 9.10 0.72 3.23
CA ALA A 302 8.77 0.00 4.45
C ALA A 302 9.80 -1.09 4.79
N PHE A 303 10.33 -1.84 3.81
CA PHE A 303 11.41 -2.81 4.06
C PHE A 303 12.71 -2.12 4.47
N LEU A 304 13.04 -1.00 3.81
CA LEU A 304 14.21 -0.18 4.15
C LEU A 304 14.09 0.47 5.52
N SER A 305 12.87 0.67 6.03
CA SER A 305 12.62 1.26 7.35
C SER A 305 12.81 0.29 8.53
N LEU A 306 12.95 -1.01 8.26
CA LEU A 306 13.11 -2.03 9.31
C LEU A 306 14.47 -1.96 10.05
N ARG A 307 15.38 -1.07 9.63
CA ARG A 307 16.72 -0.89 10.21
C ARG A 307 17.15 0.56 10.21
N ALA A 308 17.86 0.97 11.27
CA ALA A 308 18.46 2.30 11.35
C ALA A 308 19.58 2.45 10.29
N TRP A 309 19.68 3.64 9.74
CA TRP A 309 20.53 4.01 8.61
C TRP A 309 21.26 5.32 8.94
N THR A 310 22.45 5.53 8.38
CA THR A 310 23.14 6.81 8.55
C THR A 310 22.68 7.83 7.51
N ARG A 311 23.00 9.10 7.76
CA ARG A 311 22.76 10.17 6.77
C ARG A 311 23.48 9.94 5.44
N ASN A 312 24.61 9.22 5.43
CA ASN A 312 25.38 8.99 4.21
C ASN A 312 24.68 8.00 3.27
N GLN A 313 23.89 7.07 3.82
CA GLN A 313 23.16 6.07 3.04
C GLN A 313 21.90 6.63 2.35
N ILE A 314 21.45 7.82 2.75
CA ILE A 314 20.26 8.47 2.20
C ILE A 314 20.30 8.54 0.67
N LYS A 315 21.43 8.98 0.11
CA LYS A 315 21.56 9.13 -1.36
C LYS A 315 21.41 7.79 -2.08
N THR A 316 22.00 6.73 -1.53
CA THR A 316 21.91 5.38 -2.09
C THR A 316 20.49 4.84 -2.05
N ILE A 317 19.80 5.02 -0.91
CA ILE A 317 18.40 4.60 -0.76
C ILE A 317 17.49 5.33 -1.74
N LEU A 318 17.60 6.66 -1.84
CA LEU A 318 16.77 7.44 -2.75
C LEU A 318 17.05 7.08 -4.21
N SER A 319 18.32 6.86 -4.58
CA SER A 319 18.68 6.38 -5.92
C SER A 319 18.02 5.04 -6.24
N ARG A 320 17.96 4.10 -5.29
CA ARG A 320 17.29 2.80 -5.45
C ARG A 320 15.77 2.95 -5.56
N LEU A 321 15.15 3.70 -4.66
CA LEU A 321 13.71 3.95 -4.69
C LEU A 321 13.28 4.61 -6.00
N CYS A 322 14.06 5.56 -6.52
CA CYS A 322 13.76 6.20 -7.79
C CYS A 322 13.89 5.27 -9.00
N SER A 323 14.71 4.22 -8.92
CA SER A 323 14.73 3.19 -9.96
C SER A 323 13.43 2.36 -10.00
N ILE A 324 12.68 2.31 -8.90
CA ILE A 324 11.37 1.65 -8.78
C ILE A 324 10.26 2.56 -9.31
N THR A 325 10.23 3.84 -8.91
CA THR A 325 9.18 4.78 -9.32
C THR A 325 9.12 4.98 -10.84
N VAL A 326 10.25 4.77 -11.51
CA VAL A 326 10.36 4.76 -12.97
C VAL A 326 9.56 3.64 -13.64
N ARG A 327 9.36 2.53 -12.94
CA ARG A 327 8.67 1.34 -13.44
C ARG A 327 7.19 1.35 -13.06
N SER A 328 6.85 1.98 -11.95
CA SER A 328 5.49 2.04 -11.44
C SER A 328 4.63 2.97 -12.30
N LYS A 329 3.42 2.52 -12.64
CA LYS A 329 2.41 3.31 -13.37
C LYS A 329 1.65 4.28 -12.48
N GLN A 330 1.85 4.22 -11.17
CA GLN A 330 1.11 5.05 -10.23
C GLN A 330 1.57 6.50 -10.29
N ASP A 331 0.59 7.39 -10.18
CA ASP A 331 0.87 8.80 -9.95
C ASP A 331 1.59 8.92 -8.61
N VAL A 332 2.89 9.20 -8.67
CA VAL A 332 3.70 9.28 -7.48
C VAL A 332 3.24 10.43 -6.60
N THR A 333 2.60 11.48 -7.14
CA THR A 333 2.02 12.53 -6.30
C THR A 333 0.90 12.01 -5.40
N GLU A 334 0.09 11.06 -5.90
CA GLU A 334 -0.91 10.39 -5.09
C GLU A 334 -0.27 9.58 -3.99
N LEU A 335 0.87 8.90 -4.21
CA LEU A 335 1.58 8.03 -3.23
C LEU A 335 2.23 8.77 -2.06
N LEU A 336 2.45 10.08 -2.17
CA LEU A 336 3.26 10.84 -1.22
C LEU A 336 2.46 11.46 -0.07
N ASP A 337 1.12 11.44 -0.14
CA ASP A 337 0.27 11.75 1.01
C ASP A 337 0.23 10.54 1.96
N VAL A 338 1.33 10.32 2.69
CA VAL A 338 1.51 9.17 3.60
C VAL A 338 1.14 9.49 5.04
N SER A 339 1.06 10.78 5.39
CA SER A 339 0.78 11.22 6.75
C SER A 339 -0.73 11.17 7.03
N PRO A 340 -1.15 10.73 8.22
CA PRO A 340 -2.51 10.91 8.69
C PRO A 340 -2.96 12.37 8.54
N LYS A 341 -4.20 12.57 8.08
CA LYS A 341 -4.77 13.90 7.80
C LYS A 341 -4.94 14.74 9.06
N MET A 342 -5.07 14.10 10.23
CA MET A 342 -5.17 14.76 11.53
C MET A 342 -4.23 14.15 12.57
N GLU A 343 -3.85 14.98 13.54
CA GLU A 343 -3.11 14.57 14.72
C GLU A 343 -4.09 14.01 15.75
N GLY A 344 -4.34 12.69 15.69
CA GLY A 344 -5.20 12.02 16.65
C GLY A 344 -4.56 11.94 18.04
N SER A 345 -5.38 11.91 19.09
CA SER A 345 -4.93 11.81 20.49
C SER A 345 -4.00 10.61 20.77
N TYR A 346 -4.06 9.55 19.94
CA TYR A 346 -3.22 8.37 20.08
C TYR A 346 -2.07 8.27 19.07
N ARG A 347 -1.85 9.29 18.24
CA ARG A 347 -0.76 9.32 17.25
C ARG A 347 0.62 9.21 17.90
N HIS A 348 0.78 9.75 19.11
CA HIS A 348 2.00 9.59 19.92
C HIS A 348 2.37 8.11 20.23
N ARG A 349 1.47 7.14 19.98
CA ARG A 349 1.81 5.72 20.09
C ARG A 349 2.61 5.22 18.90
N ASP A 350 2.38 5.77 17.71
CA ASP A 350 3.17 5.48 16.50
C ASP A 350 4.62 5.94 16.66
N ASP A 351 4.85 6.96 17.51
CA ASP A 351 6.18 7.45 17.85
C ASP A 351 7.09 6.42 18.51
N LYS A 352 6.51 5.33 19.04
CA LYS A 352 7.23 4.21 19.66
C LYS A 352 7.63 3.14 18.64
N MET A 353 7.20 3.26 17.40
CA MET A 353 7.50 2.35 16.31
C MET A 353 8.55 2.99 15.40
N PRO A 354 9.85 2.81 15.71
CA PRO A 354 10.91 3.47 14.95
C PRO A 354 10.89 3.12 13.46
N GLU A 355 10.45 1.90 13.11
CA GLU A 355 10.29 1.48 11.73
C GLU A 355 9.21 2.29 10.98
N LEU A 356 8.14 2.71 11.67
CA LEU A 356 7.07 3.50 11.06
C LEU A 356 7.53 4.96 10.85
N LYS A 357 8.15 5.56 11.87
CA LYS A 357 8.76 6.90 11.76
C LYS A 357 9.77 6.99 10.62
N GLN A 358 10.61 5.97 10.50
CA GLN A 358 11.59 5.91 9.44
C GLN A 358 10.92 5.74 8.06
N PHE A 359 9.85 4.95 7.97
CA PHE A 359 9.07 4.82 6.74
C PHE A 359 8.48 6.17 6.31
N GLU A 360 7.79 6.88 7.21
CA GLU A 360 7.21 8.21 6.93
C GLU A 360 8.27 9.22 6.49
N LYS A 361 9.43 9.19 7.14
CA LYS A 361 10.58 10.01 6.76
C LYS A 361 11.10 9.66 5.36
N ILE A 362 11.27 8.37 5.04
CA ILE A 362 11.71 7.92 3.71
C ILE A 362 10.73 8.42 2.65
N MET A 363 9.43 8.17 2.86
CA MET A 363 8.39 8.58 1.92
C MET A 363 8.35 10.10 1.75
N SER A 364 8.50 10.87 2.83
CA SER A 364 8.60 12.34 2.76
C SER A 364 9.83 12.81 1.96
N MET A 365 10.96 12.13 2.11
CA MET A 365 12.18 12.45 1.37
C MET A 365 12.07 12.08 -0.11
N VAL A 366 11.43 10.95 -0.42
CA VAL A 366 11.07 10.61 -1.80
C VAL A 366 10.14 11.70 -2.35
N ALA A 367 9.14 12.16 -1.58
CA ALA A 367 8.23 13.20 -2.01
C ALA A 367 8.94 14.48 -2.47
N LEU A 368 9.92 14.90 -1.68
CA LEU A 368 10.67 16.12 -1.92
C LEU A 368 11.65 15.98 -3.10
N GLN A 369 12.24 14.80 -3.31
CA GLN A 369 13.26 14.61 -4.34
C GLN A 369 12.72 14.12 -5.67
N LEU A 370 11.58 13.43 -5.66
CA LEU A 370 11.04 12.82 -6.85
C LEU A 370 10.79 13.83 -7.98
N PRO A 371 10.25 15.03 -7.73
CA PRO A 371 10.12 16.03 -8.78
C PRO A 371 11.45 16.39 -9.44
N ALA A 372 12.51 16.63 -8.66
CA ALA A 372 13.83 16.94 -9.19
C ALA A 372 14.42 15.78 -9.99
N LEU A 373 14.20 14.55 -9.54
CA LEU A 373 14.67 13.35 -10.23
C LEU A 373 13.88 13.06 -11.50
N TYR A 374 12.58 13.31 -11.50
CA TYR A 374 11.72 13.22 -12.68
C TYR A 374 12.13 14.26 -13.72
N ALA A 375 12.32 15.51 -13.30
CA ALA A 375 12.79 16.58 -14.17
C ALA A 375 14.17 16.25 -14.78
N LYS A 376 15.13 15.79 -13.96
CA LYS A 376 16.45 15.37 -14.46
C LYS A 376 16.33 14.25 -15.49
N ARG A 377 15.51 13.24 -15.23
CA ARG A 377 15.36 12.10 -16.14
C ARG A 377 14.64 12.48 -17.43
N LEU A 378 13.66 13.37 -17.35
CA LEU A 378 13.01 13.92 -18.52
C LEU A 378 14.04 14.67 -19.39
N ILE A 379 14.91 15.47 -18.78
CA ILE A 379 16.04 16.14 -19.45
C ILE A 379 17.01 15.13 -20.09
N ASP A 380 17.39 14.09 -19.35
CA ASP A 380 18.30 13.05 -19.85
C ASP A 380 17.68 12.30 -21.05
N PHE A 381 16.38 11.98 -20.97
CA PHE A 381 15.63 11.32 -22.04
C PHE A 381 15.47 12.20 -23.28
N THR A 382 15.11 13.47 -23.11
CA THR A 382 15.02 14.42 -24.23
C THR A 382 16.38 14.63 -24.87
N SER A 383 17.45 14.72 -24.08
CA SER A 383 18.82 14.84 -24.60
C SER A 383 19.23 13.63 -25.43
N GLN A 384 18.97 12.41 -24.95
CA GLN A 384 19.25 11.18 -25.70
C GLN A 384 18.43 11.06 -26.99
N SER A 385 17.15 11.44 -26.93
CA SER A 385 16.26 11.41 -28.09
C SER A 385 16.68 12.43 -29.15
N LEU A 386 17.07 13.64 -28.73
CA LEU A 386 17.63 14.67 -29.62
C LEU A 386 18.93 14.22 -30.26
N SER A 387 19.88 13.67 -29.49
CA SER A 387 21.14 13.14 -30.05
C SER A 387 20.90 12.02 -31.06
N SER A 388 19.91 11.15 -30.82
CA SER A 388 19.54 10.08 -31.76
C SER A 388 18.91 10.64 -33.04
N LEU A 389 18.08 11.68 -32.92
CA LEU A 389 17.48 12.37 -34.07
C LEU A 389 18.54 13.09 -34.92
N GLU A 390 19.48 13.78 -34.28
CA GLU A 390 20.61 14.44 -34.96
C GLU A 390 21.47 13.44 -35.73
N GLN A 391 21.75 12.26 -35.15
CA GLN A 391 22.47 11.18 -35.83
C GLN A 391 21.72 10.66 -37.06
N ASN A 392 20.40 10.48 -36.96
CA ASN A 392 19.58 10.03 -38.09
C ASN A 392 19.53 11.08 -39.21
N ILE A 393 19.38 12.36 -38.88
CA ILE A 393 19.41 13.45 -39.88
C ILE A 393 20.79 13.51 -40.55
N ALA A 394 21.88 13.37 -39.79
CA ALA A 394 23.23 13.34 -40.34
C ALA A 394 23.49 12.13 -41.25
N ALA A 395 22.89 10.97 -40.92
CA ALA A 395 22.97 9.76 -41.72
C ALA A 395 22.17 9.89 -43.04
N ASP A 396 20.96 10.44 -42.98
CA ASP A 396 20.11 10.66 -44.16
C ASP A 396 20.67 11.76 -45.07
N GLY A 397 21.28 12.81 -44.50
CA GLY A 397 21.92 13.89 -45.25
C GLY A 397 23.20 13.50 -45.98
N MET A 398 23.76 12.32 -45.71
CA MET A 398 24.95 11.77 -46.38
C MET A 398 24.61 10.71 -47.44
N ALA A 399 23.32 10.39 -47.64
CA ALA A 399 22.86 9.39 -48.61
C ALA A 399 21.85 9.98 -49.62
N SER A 400 22.31 10.87 -50.49
CA SER A 400 21.68 11.03 -51.81
C SER A 400 22.64 11.63 -52.84
N GLU A 401 23.12 10.79 -53.76
CA GLU A 401 23.23 11.25 -55.16
C GLU A 401 21.82 11.63 -55.65
N PRO A 402 21.68 12.66 -56.50
CA PRO A 402 20.39 13.16 -56.94
C PRO A 402 19.69 12.08 -57.77
N THR A 403 18.72 11.41 -57.17
CA THR A 403 17.80 10.55 -57.91
C THR A 403 16.62 11.41 -58.35
N ASP A 404 16.35 11.34 -59.65
CA ASP A 404 15.44 12.18 -60.44
C ASP A 404 14.05 12.40 -59.79
N ILE A 405 13.65 13.67 -59.64
CA ILE A 405 12.52 14.19 -58.82
C ILE A 405 11.16 14.02 -59.53
N ALA A 406 11.05 13.20 -60.57
CA ALA A 406 9.85 13.18 -61.41
C ALA A 406 8.76 12.17 -61.01
N THR A 407 8.96 11.26 -60.04
CA THR A 407 7.98 10.19 -59.75
C THR A 407 7.89 9.79 -58.26
N LEU A 408 7.46 10.70 -57.39
CA LEU A 408 6.98 10.32 -56.05
C LEU A 408 5.48 10.67 -55.88
N PRO A 409 4.67 9.76 -55.31
CA PRO A 409 3.27 10.04 -54.99
C PRO A 409 3.17 11.04 -53.84
N SER A 410 2.18 11.92 -53.90
CA SER A 410 1.94 13.00 -52.93
C SER A 410 1.87 12.47 -51.49
N GLU A 411 2.84 12.89 -50.67
CA GLU A 411 2.89 12.65 -49.22
C GLU A 411 1.81 13.45 -48.47
N GLU A 412 0.55 13.01 -48.53
CA GLU A 412 -0.55 13.60 -47.75
C GLU A 412 -0.74 12.96 -46.36
N TRP A 413 0.17 12.07 -45.92
CA TRP A 413 -0.01 11.28 -44.69
C TRP A 413 1.11 11.42 -43.64
N LEU A 414 2.03 12.39 -43.80
CA LEU A 414 3.21 12.52 -42.95
C LEU A 414 3.28 13.76 -42.04
N GLN A 415 2.16 14.43 -41.72
CA GLN A 415 2.19 15.60 -40.84
C GLN A 415 1.23 15.50 -39.64
N GLU A 416 1.74 14.94 -38.56
CA GLU A 416 2.09 15.75 -37.40
C GLU A 416 3.48 15.30 -36.93
N LYS A 417 4.53 15.84 -37.55
CA LYS A 417 5.87 15.78 -36.96
C LYS A 417 5.83 16.66 -35.73
N ILE A 418 5.76 16.05 -34.55
CA ILE A 418 6.02 16.74 -33.28
C ILE A 418 7.36 17.46 -33.45
N THR A 419 7.31 18.79 -33.49
CA THR A 419 8.51 19.60 -33.71
C THR A 419 9.32 19.67 -32.42
N LYS A 420 10.58 20.09 -32.53
CA LYS A 420 11.42 20.37 -31.36
C LYS A 420 10.73 21.37 -30.40
N ASP A 421 10.06 22.38 -30.96
CA ASP A 421 9.32 23.40 -30.19
C ASP A 421 8.11 22.80 -29.45
N ASP A 422 7.44 21.80 -30.03
CA ASP A 422 6.34 21.08 -29.37
C ASP A 422 6.83 20.28 -28.17
N LEU A 423 7.97 19.59 -28.31
CA LEU A 423 8.60 18.87 -27.20
C LEU A 423 9.10 19.82 -26.10
N GLU A 424 9.71 20.95 -26.46
CA GLU A 424 10.13 21.98 -25.51
C GLU A 424 8.93 22.60 -24.78
N THR A 425 7.81 22.81 -25.47
CA THR A 425 6.57 23.35 -24.88
C THR A 425 5.91 22.36 -23.92
N ILE A 426 5.83 21.08 -24.30
CA ILE A 426 5.33 20.00 -23.42
C ILE A 426 6.24 19.88 -22.19
N PHE A 427 7.56 19.91 -22.39
CA PHE A 427 8.54 19.87 -21.33
C PHE A 427 8.39 21.04 -20.35
N LEU A 428 8.32 22.28 -20.84
CA LEU A 428 8.14 23.48 -20.01
C LEU A 428 6.83 23.43 -19.22
N ARG A 429 5.73 22.97 -19.83
CA ARG A 429 4.43 22.83 -19.17
C ARG A 429 4.50 21.85 -17.99
N GLU A 430 5.10 20.69 -18.18
CA GLU A 430 5.22 19.68 -17.13
C GLU A 430 6.20 20.10 -16.03
N VAL A 431 7.32 20.77 -16.39
CA VAL A 431 8.25 21.35 -15.41
C VAL A 431 7.59 22.45 -14.57
N LEU A 432 6.76 23.30 -15.17
CA LEU A 432 6.03 24.36 -14.45
C LEU A 432 5.01 23.79 -13.46
N LYS A 433 4.23 22.77 -13.87
CA LYS A 433 3.31 22.05 -12.96
C LYS A 433 4.06 21.43 -11.79
N LEU A 434 5.22 20.81 -12.06
CA LEU A 434 6.08 20.25 -11.02
C LEU A 434 6.58 21.32 -10.04
N GLY A 435 6.99 22.48 -10.57
CA GLY A 435 7.48 23.62 -9.78
C GLY A 435 6.40 24.20 -8.87
N GLU A 436 5.15 24.23 -9.31
CA GLU A 436 4.01 24.65 -8.49
C GLU A 436 3.70 23.64 -7.38
N GLY A 437 3.69 22.33 -7.69
CA GLY A 437 3.55 21.28 -6.70
C GLY A 437 4.64 21.31 -5.62
N LEU A 438 5.90 21.54 -6.02
CA LEU A 438 7.03 21.67 -5.10
C LEU A 438 6.92 22.88 -4.17
N ARG A 439 6.44 24.03 -4.66
CA ARG A 439 6.19 25.22 -3.83
C ARG A 439 5.13 24.93 -2.77
N ASN A 440 4.01 24.32 -3.16
CA ASN A 440 2.94 23.97 -2.24
C ASN A 440 3.42 22.98 -1.15
N LEU A 441 4.24 21.99 -1.52
CA LEU A 441 4.79 21.01 -0.59
C LEU A 441 5.78 21.65 0.40
N ARG A 442 6.64 22.56 -0.08
CA ARG A 442 7.59 23.31 0.76
C ARG A 442 6.85 24.21 1.76
N GLU A 443 5.85 24.96 1.31
CA GLU A 443 5.05 25.83 2.18
C GLU A 443 4.26 25.04 3.22
N LYS A 444 3.81 23.81 2.89
CA LYS A 444 3.22 22.89 3.87
C LYS A 444 4.26 22.47 4.92
N TYR A 445 5.44 22.02 4.49
CA TYR A 445 6.52 21.59 5.39
C TYR A 445 6.98 22.72 6.33
N GLU A 446 7.19 23.93 5.81
CA GLU A 446 7.60 25.08 6.63
C GLU A 446 6.53 25.45 7.67
N ARG A 447 5.25 25.35 7.33
CA ARG A 447 4.14 25.53 8.29
C ARG A 447 4.12 24.44 9.37
N ASP A 448 4.37 23.19 8.99
CA ASP A 448 4.35 22.06 9.92
C ASP A 448 5.54 22.13 10.90
N VAL A 449 6.72 22.54 10.44
CA VAL A 449 7.90 22.75 11.30
C VAL A 449 7.70 23.91 12.26
N ALA A 450 7.08 25.01 11.84
CA ALA A 450 6.83 26.18 12.68
C ALA A 450 5.79 25.95 13.81
N ARG A 451 5.06 24.83 13.77
CA ARG A 451 4.01 24.49 14.74
C ARG A 451 4.47 23.59 15.88
N VAL A 452 5.71 23.11 15.86
CA VAL A 452 6.26 22.30 16.95
C VAL A 452 6.82 23.25 18.02
N PRO A 453 6.24 23.31 19.24
CA PRO A 453 6.83 24.09 20.33
C PRO A 453 8.15 23.45 20.76
N GLU A 454 9.15 24.29 21.07
CA GLU A 454 10.50 23.90 21.52
C GLU A 454 10.52 22.99 22.76
#